data_AF-A0A2V7JDF8-F1
#
_entry.id   AF-A0A2V7JDF8-F1
#
_cell.length_a   1.000
_cell.length_b   1.000
_cell.length_c   1.000
_cell.angle_alpha   90.00
_cell.angle_beta   90.00
_cell.angle_gamma   90.00
#
_symmetry.space_group_name_H-M   'P 1'
#
loop_
_entity.id
_entity.type
_entity.pdbx_description
1 polymer ?
#
loop_
_entity_poly.entity_id
_entity_poly.type
_entity_poly.pdbx_seq_one_letter_code
_entity_poly.pdbx_strand_id
1 'polypeptide(L)'
;MRSIKGPAIFLAQFAGDAPPFNNLKTIAGWAAGLGFKGVQIPSWDARLFDLAKAAESQTYSDEIKGILAERGLQVTELSTHLQGQLVAVHPAYDTAFDAFAAPEVRGKPAARTAWAVEQVKLAARASRRLGVTEHATFSGALAWPYFYPWPQRPAGLVETAFDELARRWRPI
;
A
#
# COMPACT_ATOMS: atom_id res chain seq x y z
N MET A 1 14.71 24.14 -13.41
CA MET A 1 14.62 23.81 -11.96
C MET A 1 14.95 22.33 -11.78
N ARG A 2 15.84 21.96 -10.85
CA ARG A 2 16.06 20.55 -10.52
C ARG A 2 14.88 20.07 -9.67
N SER A 3 14.08 19.13 -10.19
CA SER A 3 12.89 18.56 -9.52
C SER A 3 13.21 17.47 -8.49
N ILE A 4 14.45 16.96 -8.50
CA ILE A 4 14.91 15.90 -7.61
C ILE A 4 15.22 16.48 -6.21
N LYS A 5 14.47 16.02 -5.20
CA LYS A 5 14.58 16.49 -3.80
C LYS A 5 15.53 15.67 -2.92
N GLY A 6 16.05 14.56 -3.44
CA GLY A 6 16.96 13.64 -2.73
C GLY A 6 16.48 12.19 -2.78
N PRO A 7 17.27 11.25 -2.21
CA PRO A 7 16.92 9.84 -2.19
C PRO A 7 15.81 9.54 -1.19
N ALA A 8 14.94 8.59 -1.53
CA ALA A 8 13.90 8.05 -0.65
C ALA A 8 14.01 6.52 -0.55
N ILE A 9 13.49 5.96 0.53
CA ILE A 9 13.53 4.52 0.81
C ILE A 9 12.15 3.98 1.16
N PHE A 10 11.87 2.76 0.70
CA PHE A 10 10.64 2.05 1.07
C PHE A 10 10.84 1.23 2.34
N LEU A 11 10.19 1.63 3.43
CA LEU A 11 10.41 1.05 4.76
C LEU A 11 9.97 -0.42 4.86
N ALA A 12 9.02 -0.88 4.04
CA ALA A 12 8.52 -2.25 4.10
C ALA A 12 9.59 -3.31 3.81
N GLN A 13 10.63 -2.96 3.05
CA GLN A 13 11.73 -3.87 2.74
C GLN A 13 12.62 -4.15 3.95
N PHE A 14 12.51 -3.34 5.00
CA PHE A 14 13.38 -3.38 6.18
C PHE A 14 12.63 -3.61 7.48
N ALA A 15 11.31 -3.34 7.51
CA ALA A 15 10.47 -3.50 8.70
C ALA A 15 10.56 -4.92 9.28
N GLY A 16 10.74 -5.03 10.59
CA GLY A 16 10.93 -6.30 11.28
C GLY A 16 10.63 -6.18 12.78
N ASP A 17 10.72 -7.28 13.52
CA ASP A 17 10.32 -7.30 14.93
C ASP A 17 11.39 -6.75 15.89
N ALA A 18 12.63 -6.64 15.43
CA ALA A 18 13.77 -6.17 16.23
C ALA A 18 14.15 -4.71 15.93
N PRO A 19 14.62 -3.93 16.92
CA PRO A 19 15.23 -2.63 16.68
C PRO A 19 16.43 -2.71 15.71
N PRO A 20 16.67 -1.68 14.88
CA PRO A 20 15.90 -0.43 14.77
C PRO A 20 14.66 -0.54 13.87
N PHE A 21 14.26 -1.72 13.40
CA PHE A 21 13.27 -1.90 12.33
C PHE A 21 11.82 -2.08 12.80
N ASN A 22 11.58 -2.01 14.11
CA ASN A 22 10.34 -2.40 14.76
C ASN A 22 9.42 -1.25 15.17
N ASN A 23 9.77 -0.01 14.85
CA ASN A 23 8.88 1.15 14.95
C ASN A 23 9.37 2.30 14.06
N LEU A 24 8.48 3.24 13.76
CA LEU A 24 8.77 4.37 12.86
C LEU A 24 9.95 5.23 13.35
N LYS A 25 10.04 5.51 14.65
CA LYS A 25 11.04 6.42 15.21
C LYS A 25 12.46 5.88 15.03
N THR A 26 12.67 4.59 15.29
CA THR A 26 14.00 3.97 15.18
C THR A 26 14.38 3.70 13.73
N ILE A 27 13.45 3.24 12.90
CA ILE A 27 13.75 2.96 11.48
C ILE A 27 13.98 4.26 10.69
N ALA A 28 13.28 5.34 11.04
CA ALA A 28 13.56 6.67 10.50
C ALA A 28 14.95 7.16 10.91
N GLY A 29 15.39 6.89 12.14
CA GLY A 29 16.74 7.23 12.59
C GLY A 29 17.81 6.51 11.77
N TRP A 30 17.61 5.22 11.53
CA TRP A 30 18.46 4.42 10.65
C TRP A 30 18.47 4.97 9.21
N ALA A 31 17.31 5.23 8.61
CA ALA A 31 17.21 5.77 7.25
C ALA A 31 17.89 7.14 7.11
N ALA A 32 17.71 8.04 8.08
CA ALA A 32 18.38 9.33 8.12
C ALA A 32 19.90 9.19 8.23
N GLY A 33 20.39 8.23 9.04
CA GLY A 33 21.81 7.92 9.19
C GLY A 33 22.46 7.44 7.88
N LEU A 34 21.69 6.86 6.96
CA LEU A 34 22.13 6.47 5.62
C LEU A 34 22.05 7.62 4.60
N GLY A 35 21.56 8.80 4.98
CA GLY A 35 21.48 9.98 4.12
C GLY A 35 20.18 10.12 3.30
N PHE A 36 19.18 9.27 3.55
CA PHE A 36 17.85 9.44 2.93
C PHE A 36 17.20 10.76 3.33
N LYS A 37 16.34 11.28 2.45
CA LYS A 37 15.55 12.50 2.65
C LYS A 37 14.04 12.23 2.68
N GLY A 38 13.63 11.10 2.11
CA GLY A 38 12.24 10.68 2.07
C GLY A 38 12.06 9.23 2.54
N VAL A 39 10.87 8.92 3.05
CA VAL A 39 10.44 7.56 3.34
C VAL A 39 9.08 7.30 2.72
N GLN A 40 8.96 6.16 2.04
CA GLN A 40 7.69 5.55 1.68
C GLN A 40 7.25 4.64 2.82
N ILE A 41 6.04 4.83 3.33
CA ILE A 41 5.52 4.08 4.48
C ILE A 41 4.55 2.98 4.00
N PRO A 42 4.74 1.70 4.36
CA PRO A 42 3.71 0.69 4.16
C PRO A 42 2.51 0.95 5.06
N SER A 43 1.31 0.98 4.47
CA SER A 43 0.10 1.28 5.23
C SER A 43 -0.48 0.07 5.98
N TRP A 44 0.10 -1.13 5.84
CA TRP A 44 -0.38 -2.35 6.49
C TRP A 44 0.35 -2.68 7.79
N ASP A 45 1.55 -2.14 8.00
CA ASP A 45 2.41 -2.53 9.11
C ASP A 45 2.18 -1.63 10.32
N ALA A 46 1.34 -2.10 11.26
CA ALA A 46 0.96 -1.37 12.46
C ALA A 46 2.14 -1.04 13.40
N ARG A 47 3.31 -1.70 13.24
CA ARG A 47 4.54 -1.31 13.95
C ARG A 47 5.01 0.07 13.52
N LEU A 48 4.79 0.42 12.25
CA LEU A 48 5.25 1.68 11.66
C LEU A 48 4.12 2.72 11.53
N PHE A 49 2.89 2.29 11.23
CA PHE A 49 1.82 3.20 10.85
C PHE A 49 0.43 2.64 11.11
N ASP A 50 -0.39 3.38 11.86
CA ASP A 50 -1.81 3.09 12.06
C ASP A 50 -2.63 3.80 10.98
N LEU A 51 -3.03 3.04 9.97
CA LEU A 51 -3.76 3.55 8.81
C LEU A 51 -5.14 4.13 9.16
N ALA A 52 -5.89 3.46 10.03
CA ALA A 52 -7.23 3.89 10.40
C ALA A 52 -7.14 5.23 11.16
N LYS A 53 -6.25 5.30 12.15
CA LYS A 53 -6.01 6.51 12.91
C LYS A 53 -5.50 7.65 12.02
N ALA A 54 -4.61 7.37 11.06
CA ALA A 54 -4.16 8.37 10.11
C ALA A 54 -5.26 8.88 9.19
N ALA A 55 -6.23 8.05 8.82
CA ALA A 55 -7.35 8.50 8.01
C ALA A 55 -8.32 9.41 8.77
N GLU A 56 -8.42 9.24 10.09
CA GLU A 56 -9.42 9.90 10.94
C GLU A 56 -8.86 11.10 11.72
N SER A 57 -7.56 11.11 12.03
CA SER A 57 -6.93 12.12 12.88
C SER A 57 -5.85 12.92 12.16
N GLN A 58 -6.06 14.24 12.07
CA GLN A 58 -5.03 15.17 11.61
C GLN A 58 -3.84 15.18 12.59
N THR A 59 -4.11 15.19 13.89
CA THR A 59 -3.08 15.16 14.94
C THR A 59 -2.13 13.97 14.76
N TYR A 60 -2.65 12.77 14.53
CA TYR A 60 -1.79 11.61 14.31
C TYR A 60 -0.96 11.74 13.03
N SER A 61 -1.53 12.27 11.94
CA SER A 61 -0.78 12.52 10.71
C SER A 61 0.35 13.54 10.93
N ASP A 62 0.11 14.58 11.75
CA ASP A 62 1.12 15.57 12.12
C ASP A 62 2.20 15.00 13.04
N GLU A 63 1.85 14.10 13.97
CA GLU A 63 2.79 13.35 14.81
C GLU A 63 3.73 12.50 13.94
N ILE A 64 3.20 11.76 12.97
CA ILE A 64 4.00 10.96 12.02
C ILE A 64 4.97 11.85 11.24
N LYS A 65 4.50 12.99 10.75
CA LYS A 65 5.38 13.96 10.06
C LYS A 65 6.44 14.53 11.00
N GLY A 66 6.08 14.82 12.24
CA GLY A 66 7.01 15.29 13.28
C GLY A 66 8.14 14.30 13.55
N ILE A 67 7.80 13.02 13.75
CA ILE A 67 8.77 11.94 13.98
C ILE A 67 9.83 11.89 12.86
N LEU A 68 9.40 12.05 11.61
CA LEU A 68 10.30 12.05 10.46
C LEU A 68 11.09 13.36 10.33
N ALA A 69 10.42 14.51 10.52
CA ALA A 69 11.01 15.83 10.40
C ALA A 69 12.14 16.06 11.41
N GLU A 70 12.01 15.55 12.65
CA GLU A 70 13.06 15.54 13.67
C GLU A 70 14.38 14.91 13.17
N ARG A 71 14.31 14.04 12.16
CA ARG A 71 15.44 13.32 11.57
C ARG A 71 15.80 13.84 10.17
N GLY A 72 15.21 14.96 9.74
CA GLY A 72 15.41 15.51 8.41
C GLY A 72 14.79 14.67 7.29
N LEU A 73 13.79 13.85 7.60
CA LEU A 73 13.04 13.02 6.66
C LEU A 73 11.65 13.60 6.38
N GLN A 74 11.10 13.26 5.22
CA GLN A 74 9.73 13.56 4.83
C GLN A 74 8.99 12.28 4.42
N VAL A 75 7.67 12.24 4.60
CA VAL A 75 6.85 11.22 3.92
C VAL A 75 6.82 11.55 2.44
N THR A 76 7.16 10.60 1.58
CA THR A 76 7.02 10.76 0.13
C THR A 76 5.64 10.31 -0.32
N GLU A 77 5.28 9.08 0.04
CA GLU A 77 3.96 8.52 -0.22
C GLU A 77 3.63 7.40 0.78
N LEU A 78 2.33 7.11 0.91
CA LEU A 78 1.88 5.85 1.47
C LEU A 78 1.88 4.77 0.39
N SER A 79 1.98 3.52 0.81
CA SER A 79 1.86 2.39 -0.09
C SER A 79 0.87 1.35 0.38
N THR A 80 0.01 0.92 -0.55
CA THR A 80 -0.99 -0.14 -0.35
C THR A 80 -0.75 -1.31 -1.30
N HIS A 81 0.50 -1.69 -1.57
CA HIS A 81 0.81 -2.79 -2.50
C HIS A 81 0.02 -4.06 -2.19
N LEU A 82 0.03 -4.50 -0.93
CA LEU A 82 -0.68 -5.71 -0.49
C LEU A 82 -2.20 -5.52 -0.52
N GLN A 83 -2.70 -4.41 0.04
CA GLN A 83 -4.16 -4.18 0.09
C GLN A 83 -4.75 -3.93 -1.29
N GLY A 84 -4.07 -3.17 -2.14
CA GLY A 84 -4.46 -2.91 -3.52
C GLY A 84 -4.48 -4.18 -4.36
N GLN A 85 -3.48 -5.07 -4.20
CA GLN A 85 -3.47 -6.38 -4.86
C GLN A 85 -4.75 -7.17 -4.57
N LEU A 86 -5.29 -7.00 -3.36
CA LEU A 86 -6.49 -7.70 -2.89
C LEU A 86 -7.81 -7.08 -3.38
N VAL A 87 -7.80 -5.93 -4.06
CA VAL A 87 -8.98 -5.36 -4.73
C VAL A 87 -9.43 -6.24 -5.89
N ALA A 88 -8.50 -6.85 -6.62
CA ALA A 88 -8.80 -7.66 -7.80
C ALA A 88 -7.95 -8.92 -7.86
N VAL A 89 -8.39 -9.95 -7.11
CA VAL A 89 -7.77 -11.28 -7.13
C VAL A 89 -8.58 -12.21 -8.03
N HIS A 90 -7.91 -12.86 -8.98
CA HIS A 90 -8.50 -13.95 -9.74
C HIS A 90 -8.63 -15.20 -8.86
N PRO A 91 -9.74 -15.98 -8.92
CA PRO A 91 -9.96 -17.14 -8.05
C PRO A 91 -8.82 -18.17 -8.03
N ALA A 92 -8.15 -18.37 -9.17
CA ALA A 92 -6.97 -19.24 -9.28
C ALA A 92 -5.83 -18.88 -8.30
N TYR A 93 -5.80 -17.65 -7.79
CA TYR A 93 -4.80 -17.17 -6.83
C TYR A 93 -5.39 -16.87 -5.44
N ASP A 94 -6.64 -17.26 -5.17
CA ASP A 94 -7.32 -16.91 -3.92
C ASP A 94 -6.53 -17.35 -2.69
N THR A 95 -6.09 -18.61 -2.66
CA THR A 95 -5.29 -19.17 -1.56
C THR A 95 -3.94 -18.48 -1.43
N ALA A 96 -3.27 -18.20 -2.56
CA ALA A 96 -1.93 -17.62 -2.56
C ALA A 96 -1.91 -16.19 -2.00
N PHE A 97 -2.96 -15.42 -2.29
CA PHE A 97 -3.08 -14.03 -1.82
C PHE A 97 -3.73 -13.90 -0.44
N ASP A 98 -4.30 -14.97 0.11
CA ASP A 98 -5.07 -14.90 1.36
C ASP A 98 -4.21 -14.49 2.57
N ALA A 99 -2.93 -14.84 2.57
CA ALA A 99 -1.99 -14.48 3.63
C ALA A 99 -1.80 -12.96 3.79
N PHE A 100 -2.06 -12.18 2.74
CA PHE A 100 -1.93 -10.71 2.77
C PHE A 100 -3.15 -10.00 3.35
N ALA A 101 -4.25 -10.72 3.56
CA ALA A 101 -5.46 -10.17 4.14
C ALA A 101 -5.40 -10.20 5.67
N ALA A 102 -6.14 -9.30 6.31
CA ALA A 102 -6.35 -9.33 7.76
C ALA A 102 -7.03 -10.66 8.18
N PRO A 103 -6.67 -11.24 9.34
CA PRO A 103 -7.15 -12.58 9.75
C PRO A 103 -8.67 -12.77 9.66
N GLU A 104 -9.46 -11.74 9.98
CA GLU A 104 -10.91 -11.77 10.02
C GLU A 104 -11.58 -11.96 8.65
N VAL A 105 -10.89 -11.63 7.56
CA VAL A 105 -11.38 -11.75 6.17
C VAL A 105 -10.67 -12.84 5.36
N ARG A 106 -9.76 -13.59 5.97
CA ARG A 106 -9.12 -14.77 5.34
C ARG A 106 -10.12 -15.87 5.02
N GLY A 107 -9.92 -16.56 3.90
CA GLY A 107 -10.81 -17.60 3.38
C GLY A 107 -12.16 -17.06 2.86
N LYS A 108 -12.34 -15.74 2.79
CA LYS A 108 -13.60 -15.08 2.42
C LYS A 108 -13.38 -14.10 1.27
N PRO A 109 -13.26 -14.54 -0.01
CA PRO A 109 -12.84 -13.69 -1.13
C PRO A 109 -13.64 -12.39 -1.30
N ALA A 110 -14.95 -12.44 -1.11
CA ALA A 110 -15.81 -11.25 -1.16
C ALA A 110 -15.53 -10.27 -0.01
N ALA A 111 -15.40 -10.77 1.22
CA ALA A 111 -15.10 -9.94 2.39
C ALA A 111 -13.68 -9.37 2.32
N ARG A 112 -12.70 -10.16 1.83
CA ARG A 112 -11.33 -9.71 1.56
C ARG A 112 -11.30 -8.58 0.56
N THR A 113 -12.07 -8.68 -0.52
CA THR A 113 -12.17 -7.62 -1.54
C THR A 113 -12.77 -6.34 -0.96
N ALA A 114 -13.86 -6.45 -0.19
CA ALA A 114 -14.47 -5.30 0.48
C ALA A 114 -13.51 -4.63 1.48
N TRP A 115 -12.81 -5.43 2.29
CA TRP A 115 -11.77 -4.95 3.19
C TRP A 115 -10.65 -4.23 2.43
N ALA A 116 -10.12 -4.82 1.36
CA ALA A 116 -9.07 -4.24 0.53
C ALA A 116 -9.46 -2.86 -0.02
N VAL A 117 -10.68 -2.73 -0.56
CA VAL A 117 -11.23 -1.46 -1.04
C VAL A 117 -11.25 -0.41 0.08
N GLU A 118 -11.72 -0.77 1.27
CA GLU A 118 -11.75 0.16 2.40
C GLU A 118 -10.34 0.55 2.89
N GLN A 119 -9.37 -0.36 2.88
CA GLN A 119 -7.98 -0.04 3.19
C GLN A 119 -7.39 0.99 2.21
N VAL A 120 -7.65 0.85 0.90
CA VAL A 120 -7.17 1.83 -0.10
C VAL A 120 -7.82 3.19 0.12
N LYS A 121 -9.14 3.24 0.40
CA LYS A 121 -9.84 4.50 0.72
C LYS A 121 -9.31 5.15 2.00
N LEU A 122 -9.02 4.38 3.05
CA LEU A 122 -8.38 4.89 4.26
C LEU A 122 -7.02 5.50 3.93
N ALA A 123 -6.23 4.84 3.08
CA ALA A 123 -4.93 5.35 2.67
C ALA A 123 -5.01 6.63 1.83
N ALA A 124 -6.03 6.78 0.98
CA ALA A 124 -6.29 8.05 0.28
C ALA A 124 -6.62 9.19 1.25
N ARG A 125 -7.48 8.93 2.25
CA ARG A 125 -7.80 9.90 3.32
C ARG A 125 -6.57 10.27 4.15
N ALA A 126 -5.77 9.28 4.55
CA ALA A 126 -4.53 9.49 5.29
C ALA A 126 -3.50 10.28 4.47
N SER A 127 -3.35 9.97 3.18
CA SER A 127 -2.46 10.69 2.26
C SER A 127 -2.82 12.18 2.18
N ARG A 128 -4.11 12.50 2.06
CA ARG A 128 -4.60 13.89 2.09
C ARG A 128 -4.21 14.61 3.38
N ARG A 129 -4.27 13.94 4.53
CA ARG A 129 -3.90 14.52 5.84
C ARG A 129 -2.41 14.70 6.02
N LEU A 130 -1.61 13.76 5.49
CA LEU A 130 -0.16 13.88 5.43
C LEU A 130 0.30 14.97 4.46
N GLY A 131 -0.54 15.31 3.48
CA GLY A 131 -0.25 16.28 2.43
C GLY A 131 0.59 15.68 1.31
N VAL A 132 0.50 14.37 1.09
CA VAL A 132 1.14 13.66 -0.03
C VAL A 132 0.11 13.43 -1.13
N THR A 133 0.55 13.58 -2.39
CA THR A 133 -0.31 13.50 -3.58
C THR A 133 -0.11 12.20 -4.37
N GLU A 134 1.01 11.55 -4.14
CA GLU A 134 1.42 10.29 -4.74
C GLU A 134 1.01 9.11 -3.85
N HIS A 135 0.63 7.99 -4.47
CA HIS A 135 0.23 6.78 -3.76
C HIS A 135 0.68 5.53 -4.53
N ALA A 136 1.52 4.70 -3.92
CA ALA A 136 2.00 3.48 -4.55
C ALA A 136 1.06 2.31 -4.24
N THR A 137 0.63 1.57 -5.27
CA THR A 137 -0.28 0.43 -5.08
C THR A 137 -0.15 -0.59 -6.20
N PHE A 138 -0.60 -1.82 -5.94
CA PHE A 138 -0.90 -2.78 -6.99
C PHE A 138 -2.39 -2.77 -7.27
N SER A 139 -2.78 -2.88 -8.54
CA SER A 139 -4.19 -2.87 -8.91
C SER A 139 -4.91 -4.19 -8.61
N GLY A 140 -4.16 -5.26 -8.33
CA GLY A 140 -4.62 -6.62 -8.59
C GLY A 140 -4.65 -6.89 -10.10
N ALA A 141 -4.91 -8.15 -10.46
CA ALA A 141 -4.87 -8.58 -11.85
C ALA A 141 -5.80 -9.77 -12.09
N LEU A 142 -6.88 -9.54 -12.84
CA LEU A 142 -7.83 -10.59 -13.21
C LEU A 142 -7.39 -11.36 -14.45
N ALA A 143 -6.59 -10.75 -15.32
CA ALA A 143 -6.08 -11.39 -16.54
C ALA A 143 -4.77 -12.17 -16.32
N TRP A 144 -4.17 -12.11 -15.13
CA TRP A 144 -2.86 -12.71 -14.84
C TRP A 144 -2.76 -14.21 -15.16
N PRO A 145 -3.75 -15.07 -14.81
CA PRO A 145 -3.68 -16.49 -15.18
C PRO A 145 -3.66 -16.75 -16.68
N TYR A 146 -4.08 -15.76 -17.48
CA TYR A 146 -4.16 -15.88 -18.93
C TYR A 146 -2.93 -15.34 -19.64
N PHE A 147 -1.85 -14.97 -18.93
CA PHE A 147 -0.65 -14.41 -19.55
C PHE A 147 -0.09 -15.28 -20.68
N TYR A 148 -0.09 -16.60 -20.50
CA TYR A 148 0.26 -17.55 -21.57
C TYR A 148 -0.97 -17.82 -22.46
N PRO A 149 -0.94 -17.51 -23.77
CA PRO A 149 -2.12 -17.57 -24.65
C PRO A 149 -2.37 -18.97 -25.23
N TRP A 150 -2.20 -20.03 -24.41
CA TRP A 150 -2.47 -21.40 -24.81
C TRP A 150 -3.32 -22.14 -23.77
N PRO A 151 -4.46 -22.75 -24.16
CA PRO A 151 -5.08 -22.65 -25.49
C PRO A 151 -5.45 -21.20 -25.85
N GLN A 152 -5.78 -20.96 -27.12
CA GLN A 152 -6.10 -19.62 -27.59
C GLN A 152 -7.24 -19.00 -26.77
N ARG A 153 -7.02 -17.77 -26.30
CA ARG A 153 -7.98 -17.08 -25.44
C ARG A 153 -9.27 -16.78 -26.21
N PRO A 154 -10.45 -16.92 -25.59
CA PRO A 154 -11.70 -16.40 -26.14
C PRO A 154 -11.59 -14.90 -26.42
N ALA A 155 -12.23 -14.44 -27.49
CA ALA A 155 -12.38 -13.01 -27.76
C ALA A 155 -13.15 -12.33 -26.61
N GLY A 156 -12.74 -11.12 -26.23
CA GLY A 156 -13.37 -10.36 -25.14
C GLY A 156 -12.87 -10.67 -23.73
N LEU A 157 -12.04 -11.71 -23.53
CA LEU A 157 -11.56 -12.09 -22.20
C LEU A 157 -10.71 -11.00 -21.54
N VAL A 158 -9.82 -10.37 -22.32
CA VAL A 158 -8.91 -9.34 -21.81
C VAL A 158 -9.69 -8.07 -21.49
N GLU A 159 -10.58 -7.65 -22.39
CA GLU A 159 -11.48 -6.51 -22.24
C GLU A 159 -12.33 -6.67 -20.98
N THR A 160 -12.97 -7.83 -20.81
CA THR A 160 -13.77 -8.14 -19.61
C THR A 160 -12.96 -8.02 -18.33
N ALA A 161 -11.71 -8.50 -18.32
CA ALA A 161 -10.84 -8.41 -17.14
C ALA A 161 -10.46 -6.96 -16.80
N PHE A 162 -10.21 -6.12 -17.81
CA PHE A 162 -9.92 -4.69 -17.61
C PHE A 162 -11.17 -3.88 -17.25
N ASP A 163 -12.33 -4.19 -17.83
CA ASP A 163 -13.61 -3.55 -17.50
C ASP A 163 -14.00 -3.83 -16.05
N GLU A 164 -13.84 -5.07 -15.59
CA GLU A 164 -14.07 -5.44 -14.19
C GLU A 164 -13.06 -4.77 -13.27
N LEU A 165 -11.78 -4.68 -13.66
CA LEU A 165 -10.77 -3.96 -12.89
C LEU A 165 -11.15 -2.47 -12.75
N ALA A 166 -11.54 -1.82 -13.85
CA ALA A 166 -11.98 -0.43 -13.86
C ALA A 166 -13.24 -0.22 -13.01
N ARG A 167 -14.21 -1.14 -13.07
CA ARG A 167 -15.43 -1.10 -12.24
C ARG A 167 -15.11 -1.11 -10.75
N ARG A 168 -14.08 -1.86 -10.33
CA ARG A 168 -13.64 -1.93 -8.93
C ARG A 168 -12.87 -0.68 -8.48
N TRP A 169 -12.02 -0.12 -9.35
CA TRP A 169 -11.13 0.97 -8.99
C TRP A 169 -11.72 2.37 -9.14
N ARG A 170 -12.60 2.62 -10.13
CA ARG A 170 -13.19 3.96 -10.34
C ARG A 170 -13.91 4.55 -9.12
N PRO A 171 -14.58 3.77 -8.25
CA PRO A 171 -15.21 4.31 -7.04
C PRO A 171 -14.26 4.55 -5.85
N ILE A 172 -12.99 4.14 -5.95
CA ILE A 172 -11.95 4.32 -4.93
C ILE A 172 -11.31 5.69 -5.11
#